data_AF-A0A835BT74-F1
#
_entry.id   AF-A0A835BT74-F1
#
_cell.length_a   1.000
_cell.length_b   1.000
_cell.length_c   1.000
_cell.angle_alpha   90.00
_cell.angle_beta   90.00
_cell.angle_gamma   90.00
#
_symmetry.space_group_name_H-M   'P 1'
#
loop_
_entity.id
_entity.type
_entity.pdbx_description
1 polymer ?
#
loop_
_entity_poly.entity_id
_entity_poly.type
_entity_poly.pdbx_seq_one_letter_code
_entity_poly.pdbx_strand_id
1 'polypeptide(L)'
;MAAPATIFCRRTAVVAVLLICLTMCTGPAAGQLAVGYYSKTCPAAEDIVRNETAAAITASPDLAAALLRLHYHDCFVQGCDASVLLDSTPTNTAEKDSKPNGSLRGFDVVARVKDQLEHACPGTVSCADILALMARDAVFLAKGPTWPVALGRRDGRVSSAGNCGELPPLHGDIDLMVQSFAAKGLDVKDLVEEIDREQARKDMVMAAAPPPLLLVLLLTTTAMMTAEAHVEIGAYNKTCPQAEDIVLKEMTAILARSPDLAGPVLRLLSVDCFVGGCEGSILLDSTANNTAEKDSPLNQGVGGYEIVDAIKAKLEAACPGVVSCADTLALAARDSIRLSKGPFIPLPTGRRDGNRFVAADVALNSPPPGATMADIIALFANKFNLSAKDVAVLSGAHTIGKARCSTVSSRLYNFGGNNGASDPTLDANYTATLRGECKPGDNATLVDLDPTTPTVFDTDYYALVAGKRGLLSTDAALLLDPATSAYVAAQANATSSDEFFADFAKSFVAMSKLGVLTHQKGEIRQLCSKVNTPTTHNAAAARTTQQTAVAGMALALAVALVL
;
A
#
# COMPACT_ATOMS: atom_id res chain seq x y z
N MET A 1 -47.82 74.96 22.99
CA MET A 1 -48.90 74.18 23.65
C MET A 1 -48.90 72.81 23.00
N ALA A 2 -48.73 71.74 23.79
CA ALA A 2 -49.06 70.36 23.39
C ALA A 2 -50.49 70.06 23.87
N ALA A 3 -51.26 69.09 23.38
CA ALA A 3 -51.06 68.07 22.34
C ALA A 3 -52.42 67.97 21.56
N PRO A 4 -53.03 66.80 21.27
CA PRO A 4 -52.55 65.53 20.70
C PRO A 4 -53.32 65.13 19.41
N ALA A 5 -52.94 64.02 18.77
CA ALA A 5 -53.86 63.24 17.93
C ALA A 5 -53.54 61.74 18.04
N THR A 6 -54.59 60.92 18.04
CA THR A 6 -54.59 59.50 18.40
C THR A 6 -54.21 58.56 17.26
N ILE A 7 -53.39 57.55 17.60
CA ILE A 7 -53.70 56.10 17.46
C ILE A 7 -54.54 55.69 16.24
N PHE A 8 -53.99 54.87 15.34
CA PHE A 8 -54.50 53.51 15.07
C PHE A 8 -53.53 52.64 14.26
N CYS A 9 -53.56 51.33 14.56
CA CYS A 9 -53.15 50.19 13.72
C CYS A 9 -51.83 50.20 12.92
N ARG A 10 -50.80 49.51 13.45
CA ARG A 10 -49.90 48.63 12.64
C ARG A 10 -49.19 47.55 13.47
N ARG A 11 -49.95 46.80 14.28
CA ARG A 11 -49.45 45.64 15.05
C ARG A 11 -49.08 44.41 14.21
N THR A 12 -49.30 44.44 12.89
CA THR A 12 -49.12 43.29 11.98
C THR A 12 -47.71 43.14 11.41
N ALA A 13 -46.83 44.14 11.54
CA ALA A 13 -45.48 44.07 10.93
C ALA A 13 -44.42 43.38 11.80
N VAL A 14 -44.55 43.37 13.14
CA VAL A 14 -43.52 42.85 14.05
C VAL A 14 -43.68 41.34 14.31
N VAL A 15 -44.91 40.83 14.31
CA VAL A 15 -45.19 39.40 14.53
C VAL A 15 -44.69 38.55 13.36
N ALA A 16 -44.71 39.07 12.13
CA ALA A 16 -44.22 38.36 10.94
C ALA A 16 -42.70 38.11 10.98
N VAL A 17 -41.90 39.06 11.51
CA VAL A 17 -40.43 38.91 11.57
C VAL A 17 -40.00 37.91 12.65
N LEU A 18 -40.72 37.84 13.77
CA LEU A 18 -40.45 36.90 14.86
C LEU A 18 -40.89 35.45 14.57
N LEU A 19 -41.84 35.24 13.65
CA LEU A 19 -42.24 33.89 13.18
C LEU A 19 -41.36 33.36 12.04
N ILE A 20 -40.72 34.24 11.25
CA ILE A 20 -39.77 33.85 10.20
C ILE A 20 -38.39 33.48 10.77
N CYS A 21 -37.96 34.11 11.89
CA CYS A 21 -36.74 33.68 12.60
C CYS A 21 -36.90 32.39 13.42
N LEU A 22 -38.13 31.89 13.65
CA LEU A 22 -38.37 30.66 14.43
C LEU A 22 -38.56 29.39 13.57
N THR A 23 -38.46 29.50 12.25
CA THR A 23 -38.73 28.42 11.28
C THR A 23 -37.52 28.09 10.39
N MET A 24 -36.32 28.54 10.78
CA MET A 24 -35.05 28.37 10.04
C MET A 24 -33.93 27.71 10.88
N CYS A 25 -34.29 26.84 11.84
CA CYS A 25 -33.33 26.02 12.59
C CYS A 25 -33.90 24.65 13.05
N THR A 26 -34.73 24.03 12.20
CA THR A 26 -35.05 22.60 12.31
C THR A 26 -34.76 21.91 10.98
N GLY A 27 -33.51 21.99 10.53
CA GLY A 27 -32.95 20.88 9.75
C GLY A 27 -32.95 19.62 10.64
N PRO A 28 -32.91 18.41 10.06
CA PRO A 28 -32.71 17.22 10.86
C PRO A 28 -31.43 17.40 11.67
N ALA A 29 -31.54 17.27 12.99
CA ALA A 29 -30.36 17.15 13.84
C ALA A 29 -29.69 15.81 13.46
N ALA A 30 -28.75 15.87 12.52
CA ALA A 30 -27.83 14.79 12.26
C ALA A 30 -27.16 14.50 13.61
N GLY A 31 -27.54 13.37 14.23
CA GLY A 31 -27.08 13.00 15.56
C GLY A 31 -25.57 12.89 15.50
N GLN A 32 -24.87 13.88 16.06
CA GLN A 32 -23.43 13.99 15.87
C GLN A 32 -22.77 12.79 16.57
N LEU A 33 -22.17 11.92 15.77
CA LEU A 33 -21.56 10.69 16.28
C LEU A 33 -20.49 11.04 17.31
N ALA A 34 -20.49 10.35 18.44
CA ALA A 34 -19.65 10.65 19.59
C ALA A 34 -18.96 9.39 20.12
N VAL A 35 -17.70 9.53 20.48
CA VAL A 35 -16.97 8.49 21.23
C VAL A 35 -17.59 8.39 22.63
N GLY A 36 -17.92 7.18 23.07
CA GLY A 36 -18.59 6.96 24.35
C GLY A 36 -20.06 7.39 24.38
N TYR A 37 -20.76 7.45 23.23
CA TYR A 37 -22.19 7.80 23.14
C TYR A 37 -23.07 7.03 24.14
N TYR A 38 -22.83 5.72 24.33
CA TYR A 38 -23.59 4.87 25.24
C TYR A 38 -23.10 4.89 26.70
N SER A 39 -22.02 5.62 27.04
CA SER A 39 -21.38 5.62 28.37
C SER A 39 -22.31 5.95 29.55
N LYS A 40 -23.46 6.60 29.30
CA LYS A 40 -24.48 6.93 30.31
C LYS A 40 -25.75 6.09 30.20
N THR A 41 -26.10 5.65 28.99
CA THR A 41 -27.40 4.99 28.69
C THR A 41 -27.28 3.48 28.65
N CYS A 42 -26.15 2.94 28.21
CA CYS A 42 -25.78 1.54 28.32
C CYS A 42 -24.26 1.41 28.54
N PRO A 43 -23.76 1.63 29.77
CA PRO A 43 -22.32 1.64 30.05
C PRO A 43 -21.60 0.33 29.68
N ALA A 44 -22.32 -0.79 29.70
CA ALA A 44 -21.80 -2.12 29.34
C ALA A 44 -21.80 -2.40 27.83
N ALA A 45 -22.28 -1.49 26.98
CA ALA A 45 -22.52 -1.76 25.56
C ALA A 45 -21.25 -2.24 24.83
N GLU A 46 -20.15 -1.51 24.93
CA GLU A 46 -18.90 -1.87 24.26
C GLU A 46 -18.26 -3.14 24.83
N ASP A 47 -18.46 -3.45 26.11
CA ASP A 47 -17.98 -4.69 26.74
C ASP A 47 -18.78 -5.90 26.26
N ILE A 48 -20.11 -5.79 26.18
CA ILE A 48 -20.98 -6.86 25.68
C ILE A 48 -20.65 -7.17 24.21
N VAL A 49 -20.57 -6.15 23.35
CA VAL A 49 -20.21 -6.34 21.93
C VAL A 49 -18.83 -7.00 21.80
N ARG A 50 -17.82 -6.49 22.53
CA ARG A 50 -16.46 -7.03 22.50
C ARG A 50 -16.38 -8.47 22.97
N ASN A 51 -17.06 -8.82 24.06
CA ASN A 51 -17.02 -10.16 24.64
C ASN A 51 -17.69 -11.20 23.72
N GLU A 52 -18.87 -10.89 23.18
CA GLU A 52 -19.57 -11.77 22.23
C GLU A 52 -18.83 -11.90 20.90
N THR A 53 -18.23 -10.80 20.40
CA THR A 53 -17.37 -10.83 19.20
C THR A 53 -16.11 -11.66 19.43
N ALA A 54 -15.47 -11.54 20.59
CA ALA A 54 -14.33 -12.35 20.98
C ALA A 54 -14.69 -13.83 21.12
N ALA A 55 -15.84 -14.16 21.72
CA ALA A 55 -16.32 -15.53 21.81
C ALA A 55 -16.58 -16.13 20.42
N ALA A 56 -17.24 -15.40 19.53
CA ALA A 56 -17.51 -15.83 18.16
C ALA A 56 -16.24 -16.04 17.33
N ILE A 57 -15.30 -15.09 17.36
CA ILE A 57 -14.03 -15.20 16.62
C ILE A 57 -13.11 -16.27 17.22
N THR A 58 -13.16 -16.51 18.54
CA THR A 58 -12.43 -17.62 19.18
C THR A 58 -12.98 -18.97 18.73
N ALA A 59 -14.30 -19.10 18.54
CA ALA A 59 -14.93 -20.31 18.03
C ALA A 59 -14.69 -20.52 16.52
N SER A 60 -14.66 -19.43 15.74
CA SER A 60 -14.45 -19.46 14.28
C SER A 60 -13.64 -18.23 13.82
N PRO A 61 -12.30 -18.33 13.70
CA PRO A 61 -11.44 -17.18 13.41
C PRO A 61 -11.70 -16.51 12.05
N ASP A 62 -12.26 -17.23 11.07
CA ASP A 62 -12.65 -16.66 9.77
C ASP A 62 -13.82 -15.67 9.85
N LEU A 63 -14.53 -15.62 10.99
CA LEU A 63 -15.56 -14.62 11.27
C LEU A 63 -14.98 -13.20 11.42
N ALA A 64 -13.71 -13.02 11.77
CA ALA A 64 -13.12 -11.68 11.88
C ALA A 64 -13.23 -10.90 10.56
N ALA A 65 -12.82 -11.54 9.46
CA ALA A 65 -12.99 -10.98 8.11
C ALA A 65 -14.45 -10.95 7.65
N ALA A 66 -15.30 -11.88 8.11
CA ALA A 66 -16.72 -11.89 7.74
C ALA A 66 -17.50 -10.73 8.37
N LEU A 67 -17.22 -10.39 9.63
CA LEU A 67 -17.85 -9.30 10.37
C LEU A 67 -17.41 -7.93 9.86
N LEU A 68 -16.11 -7.77 9.54
CA LEU A 68 -15.61 -6.57 8.87
C LEU A 68 -16.31 -6.37 7.51
N ARG A 69 -16.38 -7.43 6.69
CA ARG A 69 -17.08 -7.40 5.40
C ARG A 69 -18.58 -7.12 5.55
N LEU A 70 -19.23 -7.63 6.60
CA LEU A 70 -20.64 -7.34 6.88
C LEU A 70 -20.87 -5.85 7.16
N HIS A 71 -19.98 -5.19 7.91
CA HIS A 71 -20.05 -3.76 8.14
C HIS A 71 -19.76 -2.94 6.87
N TYR A 72 -18.78 -3.34 6.06
CA TYR A 72 -18.52 -2.71 4.75
C TYR A 72 -19.76 -2.77 3.85
N HIS A 73 -20.37 -3.95 3.70
CA HIS A 73 -21.52 -4.16 2.83
C HIS A 73 -22.78 -3.39 3.29
N ASP A 74 -22.92 -3.13 4.59
CA ASP A 74 -23.94 -2.23 5.13
C ASP A 74 -23.65 -0.77 4.72
N CYS A 75 -22.47 -0.28 5.06
CA CYS A 75 -22.07 1.10 4.83
C CYS A 75 -22.07 1.51 3.35
N PHE A 76 -21.71 0.60 2.43
CA PHE A 76 -21.50 0.94 1.03
C PHE A 76 -22.81 1.07 0.23
N VAL A 77 -23.92 0.44 0.66
CA VAL A 77 -25.19 0.50 -0.07
C VAL A 77 -25.92 1.81 0.24
N GLN A 78 -26.67 1.90 1.35
CA GLN A 78 -27.43 3.10 1.72
C GLN A 78 -26.83 3.90 2.89
N GLY A 79 -25.67 3.47 3.40
CA GLY A 79 -25.00 4.05 4.57
C GLY A 79 -25.02 3.10 5.76
N CYS A 80 -24.18 3.37 6.77
CA CYS A 80 -24.02 2.48 7.94
C CYS A 80 -25.25 2.55 8.87
N ASP A 81 -26.35 1.91 8.50
CA ASP A 81 -27.64 1.95 9.21
C ASP A 81 -28.20 0.55 9.56
N ALA A 82 -27.43 -0.53 9.39
CA ALA A 82 -27.87 -1.91 9.59
C ALA A 82 -29.04 -2.38 8.70
N SER A 83 -29.35 -1.68 7.60
CA SER A 83 -30.32 -2.13 6.59
C SER A 83 -29.93 -3.47 5.95
N VAL A 84 -28.65 -3.86 5.96
CA VAL A 84 -28.19 -5.20 5.52
C VAL A 84 -28.72 -6.34 6.39
N LEU A 85 -29.17 -6.06 7.62
CA LEU A 85 -29.66 -7.09 8.56
C LEU A 85 -31.14 -7.43 8.37
N LEU A 86 -31.92 -6.56 7.70
CA LEU A 86 -33.36 -6.73 7.54
C LEU A 86 -33.69 -7.90 6.60
N ASP A 87 -34.74 -8.65 6.94
CA ASP A 87 -35.20 -9.81 6.16
C ASP A 87 -36.14 -9.40 5.02
N SER A 88 -36.16 -10.18 3.94
CA SER A 88 -37.12 -10.01 2.84
C SER A 88 -38.58 -10.16 3.29
N THR A 89 -39.48 -9.43 2.64
CA THR A 89 -40.93 -9.56 2.80
C THR A 89 -41.57 -10.07 1.50
N PRO A 90 -42.84 -10.53 1.50
CA PRO A 90 -43.49 -11.04 0.29
C PRO A 90 -43.57 -10.05 -0.89
N THR A 91 -43.37 -8.74 -0.64
CA THR A 91 -43.41 -7.70 -1.67
C THR A 91 -42.07 -6.97 -1.86
N ASN A 92 -41.01 -7.35 -1.14
CA ASN A 92 -39.71 -6.67 -1.21
C ASN A 92 -38.56 -7.61 -0.82
N THR A 93 -37.60 -7.81 -1.73
CA THR A 93 -36.34 -8.50 -1.44
C THR A 93 -35.37 -7.55 -0.76
N ALA A 94 -34.92 -7.89 0.45
CA ALA A 94 -33.99 -7.09 1.24
C ALA A 94 -32.55 -7.20 0.72
N GLU A 95 -31.68 -6.27 1.12
CA GLU A 95 -30.26 -6.24 0.76
C GLU A 95 -29.53 -7.54 1.15
N LYS A 96 -29.90 -8.10 2.30
CA LYS A 96 -29.43 -9.37 2.85
C LYS A 96 -29.46 -10.53 1.86
N ASP A 97 -30.54 -10.58 1.07
CA ASP A 97 -30.82 -11.66 0.10
C ASP A 97 -30.38 -11.29 -1.33
N SER A 98 -29.68 -10.17 -1.51
CA SER A 98 -29.14 -9.75 -2.81
C SER A 98 -27.96 -10.62 -3.26
N LYS A 99 -27.76 -10.75 -4.57
CA LYS A 99 -26.67 -11.55 -5.15
C LYS A 99 -25.26 -11.15 -4.65
N PRO A 100 -24.89 -9.86 -4.50
CA PRO A 100 -23.60 -9.47 -3.91
C PRO A 100 -23.43 -9.87 -2.43
N ASN A 101 -24.55 -9.96 -1.70
CA ASN A 101 -24.57 -10.21 -0.26
C ASN A 101 -24.74 -11.69 0.12
N GLY A 102 -25.06 -12.58 -0.82
CA GLY A 102 -25.29 -14.01 -0.58
C GLY A 102 -24.10 -14.81 0.01
N SER A 103 -22.93 -14.20 0.18
CA SER A 103 -21.76 -14.76 0.87
C SER A 103 -21.43 -14.07 2.20
N LEU A 104 -22.25 -13.12 2.67
CA LEU A 104 -22.14 -12.52 4.00
C LEU A 104 -22.50 -13.55 5.08
N ARG A 105 -21.80 -13.48 6.21
CA ARG A 105 -21.96 -14.40 7.37
C ARG A 105 -21.72 -13.63 8.66
N GLY A 106 -22.16 -14.18 9.79
CA GLY A 106 -22.07 -13.54 11.11
C GLY A 106 -23.37 -12.85 11.58
N PHE A 107 -24.46 -12.92 10.79
CA PHE A 107 -25.78 -12.42 11.19
C PHE A 107 -26.29 -13.01 12.52
N ASP A 108 -25.95 -14.27 12.80
CA ASP A 108 -26.27 -14.94 14.08
C ASP A 108 -25.50 -14.32 15.26
N VAL A 109 -24.26 -13.88 15.03
CA VAL A 109 -23.43 -13.21 16.03
C VAL A 109 -24.02 -11.85 16.34
N VAL A 110 -24.38 -11.08 15.30
CA VAL A 110 -25.05 -9.78 15.47
C VAL A 110 -26.37 -9.93 16.23
N ALA A 111 -27.18 -10.95 15.91
CA ALA A 111 -28.42 -11.25 16.63
C ALA A 111 -28.19 -11.60 18.11
N ARG A 112 -27.15 -12.39 18.42
CA ARG A 112 -26.76 -12.74 19.80
C ARG A 112 -26.21 -11.53 20.59
N VAL A 113 -25.37 -10.71 19.97
CA VAL A 113 -24.90 -9.44 20.54
C VAL A 113 -26.10 -8.53 20.86
N LYS A 114 -27.03 -8.41 19.90
CA LYS A 114 -28.26 -7.63 20.07
C LYS A 114 -29.13 -8.17 21.20
N ASP A 115 -29.32 -9.48 21.30
CA ASP A 115 -30.06 -10.13 22.39
C ASP A 115 -29.46 -9.80 23.77
N GLN A 116 -28.13 -9.93 23.94
CA GLN A 116 -27.47 -9.58 25.20
C GLN A 116 -27.58 -8.08 25.54
N LEU A 117 -27.49 -7.21 24.53
CA LEU A 117 -27.70 -5.76 24.70
C LEU A 117 -29.14 -5.41 25.06
N GLU A 118 -30.13 -6.08 24.46
CA GLU A 118 -31.55 -5.87 24.81
C GLU A 118 -31.88 -6.37 26.22
N HIS A 119 -31.21 -7.43 26.71
CA HIS A 119 -31.30 -7.85 28.11
C HIS A 119 -30.65 -6.83 29.08
N ALA A 120 -29.52 -6.22 28.71
CA ALA A 120 -28.79 -5.28 29.56
C ALA A 120 -29.35 -3.84 29.54
N CYS A 121 -29.82 -3.38 28.38
CA CYS A 121 -30.28 -2.03 28.12
C CYS A 121 -31.33 -1.99 26.98
N PRO A 122 -32.58 -2.42 27.25
CA PRO A 122 -33.64 -2.52 26.24
C PRO A 122 -33.80 -1.28 25.37
N GLY A 123 -33.94 -1.47 24.06
CA GLY A 123 -34.18 -0.44 23.05
C GLY A 123 -33.12 0.64 22.93
N THR A 124 -31.93 0.45 23.51
CA THR A 124 -30.93 1.53 23.67
C THR A 124 -29.86 1.52 22.58
N VAL A 125 -29.26 0.37 22.27
CA VAL A 125 -28.13 0.26 21.33
C VAL A 125 -28.62 -0.14 19.94
N SER A 126 -28.24 0.61 18.91
CA SER A 126 -28.66 0.34 17.53
C SER A 126 -27.88 -0.83 16.93
N CYS A 127 -28.51 -1.59 16.05
CA CYS A 127 -27.82 -2.60 15.25
C CYS A 127 -26.72 -1.98 14.36
N ALA A 128 -26.92 -0.75 13.90
CA ALA A 128 -25.93 0.01 13.14
C ALA A 128 -24.62 0.27 13.92
N ASP A 129 -24.72 0.61 15.20
CA ASP A 129 -23.54 0.77 16.06
C ASP A 129 -22.98 -0.57 16.55
N ILE A 130 -23.80 -1.63 16.64
CA ILE A 130 -23.30 -3.00 16.84
C ILE A 130 -22.36 -3.38 15.69
N LEU A 131 -22.76 -3.20 14.43
CA LEU A 131 -21.90 -3.50 13.28
C LEU A 131 -20.58 -2.71 13.31
N ALA A 132 -20.63 -1.42 13.64
CA ALA A 132 -19.43 -0.59 13.73
C ALA A 132 -18.47 -1.02 14.86
N LEU A 133 -19.00 -1.39 16.03
CA LEU A 133 -18.21 -1.90 17.15
C LEU A 133 -17.65 -3.30 16.86
N MET A 134 -18.45 -4.20 16.30
CA MET A 134 -18.02 -5.53 15.88
C MET A 134 -16.92 -5.48 14.82
N ALA A 135 -16.96 -4.52 13.89
CA ALA A 135 -15.90 -4.33 12.90
C ALA A 135 -14.57 -3.90 13.52
N ARG A 136 -14.58 -2.91 14.45
CA ARG A 136 -13.39 -2.54 15.24
C ARG A 136 -12.85 -3.74 16.01
N ASP A 137 -13.71 -4.42 16.76
CA ASP A 137 -13.31 -5.52 17.63
C ASP A 137 -12.81 -6.72 16.82
N ALA A 138 -13.40 -7.00 15.65
CA ALA A 138 -12.91 -8.00 14.72
C ALA A 138 -11.52 -7.68 14.18
N VAL A 139 -11.23 -6.41 13.82
CA VAL A 139 -9.88 -6.00 13.38
C VAL A 139 -8.87 -6.09 14.54
N PHE A 140 -9.23 -5.67 15.74
CA PHE A 140 -8.38 -5.80 16.92
C PHE A 140 -8.08 -7.27 17.29
N LEU A 141 -9.09 -8.15 17.25
CA LEU A 141 -8.95 -9.58 17.50
C LEU A 141 -8.16 -10.29 16.38
N ALA A 142 -8.22 -9.77 15.15
CA ALA A 142 -7.35 -10.13 14.03
C ALA A 142 -5.92 -9.55 14.14
N LYS A 143 -5.53 -9.00 15.29
CA LYS A 143 -4.22 -8.37 15.58
C LYS A 143 -3.94 -7.09 14.77
N GLY A 144 -4.98 -6.47 14.22
CA GLY A 144 -4.93 -5.14 13.64
C GLY A 144 -4.98 -4.02 14.69
N PRO A 145 -4.95 -2.75 14.26
CA PRO A 145 -5.08 -1.61 15.15
C PRO A 145 -6.48 -1.56 15.79
N THR A 146 -6.60 -0.79 16.88
CA THR A 146 -7.88 -0.39 17.45
C THR A 146 -8.00 1.13 17.42
N TRP A 147 -9.23 1.63 17.27
CA TRP A 147 -9.53 3.06 17.18
C TRP A 147 -10.80 3.39 17.96
N PRO A 148 -10.95 4.63 18.46
CA PRO A 148 -12.20 5.08 19.04
C PRO A 148 -13.29 5.13 17.96
N VAL A 149 -14.41 4.44 18.18
CA VAL A 149 -15.56 4.47 17.26
C VAL A 149 -16.49 5.59 17.72
N ALA A 150 -16.84 6.48 16.80
CA ALA A 150 -17.91 7.44 17.03
C ALA A 150 -19.25 6.71 16.83
N LEU A 151 -20.11 6.74 17.85
CA LEU A 151 -21.39 6.01 17.92
C LEU A 151 -22.56 7.01 17.99
N GLY A 152 -23.78 6.51 17.81
CA GLY A 152 -25.01 7.30 17.69
C GLY A 152 -25.77 7.05 16.38
N ARG A 153 -25.42 6.00 15.62
CA ARG A 153 -26.14 5.59 14.41
C ARG A 153 -27.54 5.13 14.78
N ARG A 154 -28.48 5.24 13.83
CA ARG A 154 -29.86 4.77 13.99
C ARG A 154 -30.14 3.69 12.97
N ASP A 155 -30.94 2.72 13.36
CA ASP A 155 -31.28 1.59 12.49
C ASP A 155 -32.19 2.04 11.34
N GLY A 156 -31.80 1.61 10.14
CA GLY A 156 -32.51 1.76 8.89
C GLY A 156 -33.87 1.06 8.93
N ARG A 157 -34.80 1.59 8.14
CA ARG A 157 -36.18 1.07 8.05
C ARG A 157 -36.55 0.60 6.64
N VAL A 158 -35.59 0.64 5.73
CA VAL A 158 -35.73 0.30 4.31
C VAL A 158 -34.51 -0.51 3.94
N SER A 159 -34.71 -1.60 3.20
CA SER A 159 -33.65 -2.47 2.69
C SER A 159 -34.14 -3.03 1.36
N SER A 160 -33.37 -2.87 0.30
CA SER A 160 -33.76 -3.23 -1.07
C SER A 160 -32.58 -3.84 -1.82
N ALA A 161 -32.73 -5.09 -2.28
CA ALA A 161 -31.76 -5.75 -3.13
C ALA A 161 -31.47 -4.99 -4.44
N GLY A 162 -32.37 -4.10 -4.88
CA GLY A 162 -32.15 -3.22 -6.04
C GLY A 162 -31.07 -2.16 -5.81
N ASN A 163 -30.80 -1.78 -4.56
CA ASN A 163 -29.80 -0.77 -4.22
C ASN A 163 -28.38 -1.37 -4.11
N CYS A 164 -28.28 -2.70 -3.97
CA CYS A 164 -27.00 -3.42 -3.93
C CYS A 164 -26.22 -3.42 -5.26
N GLY A 165 -26.74 -2.79 -6.32
CA GLY A 165 -26.00 -2.52 -7.55
C GLY A 165 -24.89 -1.48 -7.40
N GLU A 166 -24.86 -0.73 -6.28
CA GLU A 166 -23.80 0.24 -5.96
C GLU A 166 -22.54 -0.42 -5.35
N LEU A 167 -22.63 -1.68 -4.92
CA LEU A 167 -21.48 -2.43 -4.44
C LEU A 167 -20.49 -2.68 -5.60
N PRO A 168 -19.17 -2.48 -5.40
CA PRO A 168 -18.21 -2.70 -6.46
C PRO A 168 -18.22 -4.16 -6.95
N PRO A 169 -17.99 -4.41 -8.24
CA PRO A 169 -17.98 -5.75 -8.78
C PRO A 169 -16.81 -6.55 -8.20
N LEU A 170 -17.09 -7.77 -7.71
CA LEU A 170 -16.07 -8.69 -7.17
C LEU A 170 -14.97 -9.07 -8.18
N HIS A 171 -15.20 -8.84 -9.48
CA HIS A 171 -14.24 -8.99 -10.56
C HIS A 171 -14.57 -7.96 -11.64
N GLY A 172 -13.62 -7.13 -12.04
CA GLY A 172 -13.81 -6.20 -13.16
C GLY A 172 -13.09 -4.86 -13.00
N ASP A 173 -13.46 -3.96 -13.91
CA ASP A 173 -12.87 -2.66 -14.16
C ASP A 173 -12.57 -1.83 -12.90
N ILE A 174 -11.30 -1.46 -12.71
CA ILE A 174 -10.85 -0.63 -11.60
C ILE A 174 -11.38 0.81 -11.71
N ASP A 175 -11.66 1.30 -12.91
CA ASP A 175 -12.23 2.64 -13.11
C ASP A 175 -13.66 2.69 -12.54
N LEU A 176 -14.43 1.60 -12.67
CA LEU A 176 -15.75 1.47 -12.06
C LEU A 176 -15.65 1.39 -10.52
N MET A 177 -14.61 0.72 -10.01
CA MET A 177 -14.37 0.59 -8.58
C MET A 177 -13.95 1.93 -7.94
N VAL A 178 -13.07 2.68 -8.61
CA VAL A 178 -12.70 4.06 -8.24
C VAL A 178 -13.92 4.99 -8.30
N GLN A 179 -14.76 4.88 -9.33
CA GLN A 179 -16.02 5.64 -9.42
C GLN A 179 -16.99 5.32 -8.26
N SER A 180 -17.15 4.03 -7.90
CA SER A 180 -17.96 3.61 -6.76
C SER A 180 -17.46 4.18 -5.42
N PHE A 181 -16.15 4.19 -5.17
CA PHE A 181 -15.59 4.77 -3.93
C PHE A 181 -15.70 6.30 -3.91
N ALA A 182 -15.39 6.97 -5.03
CA ALA A 182 -15.55 8.42 -5.17
C ALA A 182 -17.02 8.86 -4.96
N ALA A 183 -18.00 8.06 -5.40
CA ALA A 183 -19.42 8.31 -5.14
C ALA A 183 -19.81 8.23 -3.66
N LYS A 184 -19.02 7.56 -2.82
CA LYS A 184 -19.18 7.51 -1.34
C LYS A 184 -18.30 8.54 -0.61
N GLY A 185 -17.61 9.41 -1.34
CA GLY A 185 -16.69 10.41 -0.78
C GLY A 185 -15.36 9.83 -0.28
N LEU A 186 -15.05 8.61 -0.70
CA LEU A 186 -13.79 7.89 -0.40
C LEU A 186 -12.82 8.06 -1.57
N ASP A 187 -11.53 8.12 -1.29
CA ASP A 187 -10.50 8.29 -2.33
C ASP A 187 -9.86 6.94 -2.76
N VAL A 188 -8.87 7.01 -3.64
CA VAL A 188 -8.19 5.81 -4.17
C VAL A 188 -7.36 5.10 -3.10
N LYS A 189 -6.91 5.82 -2.06
CA LYS A 189 -6.20 5.22 -0.93
C LYS A 189 -7.18 4.42 -0.04
N ASP A 190 -8.37 4.96 0.23
CA ASP A 190 -9.43 4.23 0.93
C ASP A 190 -9.81 2.93 0.20
N LEU A 191 -9.79 2.95 -1.14
CA LEU A 191 -9.99 1.77 -1.99
C LEU A 191 -8.86 0.73 -1.84
N VAL A 192 -7.60 1.17 -1.90
CA VAL A 192 -6.44 0.27 -1.80
C VAL A 192 -6.33 -0.36 -0.40
N GLU A 193 -6.56 0.42 0.67
CA GLU A 193 -6.53 -0.08 2.05
C GLU A 193 -7.58 -1.18 2.34
N GLU A 194 -8.70 -1.18 1.62
CA GLU A 194 -9.75 -2.21 1.76
C GLU A 194 -9.48 -3.46 0.90
N ILE A 195 -8.91 -3.30 -0.31
CA ILE A 195 -8.52 -4.43 -1.19
C ILE A 195 -7.43 -5.30 -0.54
N ASP A 196 -6.42 -4.70 0.10
CA ASP A 196 -5.27 -5.41 0.68
C ASP A 196 -5.65 -6.43 1.78
N ARG A 197 -6.86 -6.33 2.34
CA ARG A 197 -7.33 -7.20 3.43
C ARG A 197 -7.75 -8.60 2.99
N GLU A 198 -8.06 -8.82 1.71
CA GLU A 198 -8.51 -10.15 1.27
C GLU A 198 -7.35 -11.15 1.10
N GLN A 199 -6.13 -10.65 0.82
CA GLN A 199 -4.94 -11.48 0.62
C GLN A 199 -4.37 -12.05 1.93
N ALA A 200 -4.63 -11.42 3.08
CA ALA A 200 -4.12 -11.81 4.40
C ALA A 200 -4.83 -13.04 5.02
N ARG A 201 -5.84 -13.61 4.35
CA ARG A 201 -6.77 -14.59 4.94
C ARG A 201 -6.22 -16.00 5.17
N LYS A 202 -5.02 -16.34 4.68
CA LYS A 202 -4.50 -17.72 4.70
C LYS A 202 -3.70 -18.12 5.94
N ASP A 203 -3.17 -17.16 6.70
CA ASP A 203 -2.15 -17.44 7.73
C ASP A 203 -2.65 -17.33 9.19
N MET A 204 -3.94 -17.07 9.41
CA MET A 204 -4.49 -16.77 10.76
C MET A 204 -5.51 -17.79 11.29
N VAL A 205 -5.19 -19.09 11.19
CA VAL A 205 -5.82 -20.14 12.00
C VAL A 205 -4.72 -21.08 12.49
N MET A 206 -4.31 -20.96 13.77
CA MET A 206 -3.57 -21.95 14.61
C MET A 206 -2.81 -21.30 15.79
N ALA A 207 -3.49 -20.59 16.73
CA ALA A 207 -2.85 -20.13 17.99
C ALA A 207 -3.82 -19.71 19.14
N ALA A 208 -4.59 -20.65 19.70
CA ALA A 208 -5.21 -20.61 21.04
C ALA A 208 -5.58 -22.07 21.41
N ALA A 209 -5.29 -22.63 22.60
CA ALA A 209 -5.74 -22.23 23.94
C ALA A 209 -4.81 -22.77 25.09
N PRO A 210 -5.06 -22.46 26.39
CA PRO A 210 -4.08 -22.49 27.53
C PRO A 210 -4.34 -23.70 28.51
N PRO A 211 -4.11 -23.72 29.87
CA PRO A 211 -3.52 -22.79 30.89
C PRO A 211 -2.45 -23.50 31.79
N PRO A 212 -2.14 -23.21 33.10
CA PRO A 212 -2.59 -22.17 34.06
C PRO A 212 -1.54 -21.52 35.04
N LEU A 213 -2.00 -20.48 35.77
CA LEU A 213 -1.64 -19.98 37.13
C LEU A 213 -0.18 -19.85 37.62
N LEU A 214 0.26 -18.62 37.97
CA LEU A 214 0.00 -17.99 39.29
C LEU A 214 0.32 -16.46 39.26
N LEU A 215 -0.32 -15.70 40.16
CA LEU A 215 -0.27 -14.24 40.33
C LEU A 215 0.86 -13.79 41.30
N VAL A 216 1.42 -12.57 41.16
CA VAL A 216 1.73 -11.56 42.24
C VAL A 216 2.96 -10.63 42.01
N LEU A 217 2.71 -9.31 42.07
CA LEU A 217 3.55 -8.13 42.44
C LEU A 217 4.70 -7.53 41.58
N LEU A 218 4.48 -6.22 41.27
CA LEU A 218 5.37 -5.04 41.33
C LEU A 218 6.50 -4.77 40.29
N LEU A 219 6.28 -3.65 39.57
CA LEU A 219 7.23 -2.57 39.26
C LEU A 219 8.68 -2.94 38.87
N THR A 220 8.89 -3.18 37.57
CA THR A 220 9.92 -2.42 36.84
C THR A 220 9.35 -1.91 35.52
N THR A 221 9.65 -0.65 35.18
CA THR A 221 9.29 -0.05 33.90
C THR A 221 10.18 -0.59 32.80
N THR A 222 9.81 -1.70 32.17
CA THR A 222 10.26 -2.03 30.82
C THR A 222 9.18 -1.58 29.85
N ALA A 223 9.50 -0.55 29.05
CA ALA A 223 8.66 -0.19 27.93
C ALA A 223 8.66 -1.35 26.92
N MET A 224 7.59 -2.14 26.93
CA MET A 224 7.29 -3.01 25.78
C MET A 224 6.83 -2.08 24.67
N MET A 225 7.80 -1.57 23.91
CA MET A 225 7.53 -0.84 22.67
C MET A 225 6.71 -1.77 21.78
N THR A 226 5.55 -1.30 21.35
CA THR A 226 4.83 -1.89 20.23
C THR A 226 5.76 -1.84 19.03
N ALA A 227 6.30 -2.99 18.65
CA ALA A 227 7.17 -3.12 17.48
C ALA A 227 6.33 -2.97 16.21
N GLU A 228 6.01 -1.72 15.88
CA GLU A 228 5.66 -1.33 14.52
C GLU A 228 6.82 -1.71 13.60
N ALA A 229 6.48 -2.23 12.42
CA ALA A 229 7.38 -2.67 11.38
C ALA A 229 8.33 -1.55 10.90
N HIS A 230 9.49 -1.41 11.56
CA HIS A 230 10.46 -0.36 11.24
C HIS A 230 11.77 -0.94 10.69
N VAL A 231 12.07 -0.58 9.45
CA VAL A 231 13.47 -0.52 8.99
C VAL A 231 14.18 0.62 9.74
N GLU A 232 15.37 0.36 10.27
CA GLU A 232 16.14 1.29 11.10
C GLU A 232 17.58 1.48 10.58
N ILE A 233 18.19 2.63 10.88
CA ILE A 233 19.60 2.86 10.55
C ILE A 233 20.45 1.98 11.47
N GLY A 234 21.27 1.10 10.89
CA GLY A 234 22.15 0.21 11.65
C GLY A 234 21.45 -1.02 12.24
N ALA A 235 20.35 -1.50 11.64
CA ALA A 235 19.64 -2.72 12.07
C ALA A 235 20.57 -3.94 12.23
N TYR A 236 21.64 -4.00 11.44
CA TYR A 236 22.63 -5.07 11.46
C TYR A 236 23.80 -4.86 12.46
N ASN A 237 23.90 -3.71 13.14
CA ASN A 237 25.04 -3.37 14.01
C ASN A 237 25.33 -4.39 15.14
N LYS A 238 24.33 -5.20 15.54
CA LYS A 238 24.49 -6.24 16.57
C LYS A 238 24.61 -7.65 15.99
N THR A 239 23.96 -7.94 14.87
CA THR A 239 23.79 -9.29 14.31
C THR A 239 24.76 -9.58 13.15
N CYS A 240 25.13 -8.54 12.40
CA CYS A 240 26.16 -8.58 11.37
C CYS A 240 26.80 -7.18 11.23
N PRO A 241 27.64 -6.74 12.19
CA PRO A 241 28.23 -5.38 12.19
C PRO A 241 29.06 -5.06 10.93
N GLN A 242 29.53 -6.10 10.25
CA GLN A 242 30.31 -6.04 9.01
C GLN A 242 29.45 -6.01 7.72
N ALA A 243 28.11 -6.03 7.81
CA ALA A 243 27.23 -6.15 6.65
C ALA A 243 27.45 -5.04 5.62
N GLU A 244 27.36 -3.77 6.04
CA GLU A 244 27.50 -2.63 5.13
C GLU A 244 28.94 -2.49 4.59
N ASP A 245 29.96 -2.83 5.40
CA ASP A 245 31.36 -2.85 4.95
C ASP A 245 31.61 -3.91 3.87
N ILE A 246 30.97 -5.09 3.97
CA ILE A 246 31.02 -6.13 2.94
C ILE A 246 30.39 -5.60 1.64
N VAL A 247 29.18 -5.04 1.70
CA VAL A 247 28.49 -4.51 0.51
C VAL A 247 29.33 -3.41 -0.15
N LEU A 248 29.79 -2.43 0.61
CA LEU A 248 30.60 -1.32 0.11
C LEU A 248 31.91 -1.80 -0.52
N LYS A 249 32.58 -2.78 0.10
CA LYS A 249 33.85 -3.33 -0.40
C LYS A 249 33.67 -4.07 -1.72
N GLU A 250 32.66 -4.92 -1.84
CA GLU A 250 32.38 -5.66 -3.07
C GLU A 250 31.92 -4.70 -4.18
N MET A 251 31.03 -3.74 -3.88
CA MET A 251 30.63 -2.69 -4.82
C MET A 251 31.82 -1.84 -5.29
N THR A 252 32.75 -1.49 -4.39
CA THR A 252 33.99 -0.78 -4.75
C THR A 252 34.83 -1.60 -5.72
N ALA A 253 34.96 -2.91 -5.50
CA ALA A 253 35.73 -3.81 -6.37
C ALA A 253 35.06 -4.04 -7.74
N ILE A 254 33.73 -4.04 -7.79
CA ILE A 254 32.92 -4.18 -9.01
C ILE A 254 33.02 -2.89 -9.85
N LEU A 255 32.71 -1.73 -9.27
CA LEU A 255 32.68 -0.47 -10.00
C LEU A 255 34.08 0.03 -10.38
N ALA A 256 35.14 -0.34 -9.65
CA ALA A 256 36.52 -0.12 -10.09
C ALA A 256 36.89 -0.87 -11.38
N ARG A 257 36.15 -1.92 -11.76
CA ARG A 257 36.34 -2.68 -13.01
C ARG A 257 35.33 -2.32 -14.08
N SER A 258 34.11 -1.96 -13.68
CA SER A 258 33.00 -1.70 -14.59
C SER A 258 32.06 -0.64 -13.99
N PRO A 259 32.41 0.66 -14.07
CA PRO A 259 31.63 1.76 -13.51
C PRO A 259 30.18 1.79 -14.02
N ASP A 260 29.97 1.41 -15.29
CA ASP A 260 28.68 1.33 -15.97
C ASP A 260 27.65 0.42 -15.26
N LEU A 261 28.07 -0.44 -14.32
CA LEU A 261 27.18 -1.30 -13.53
C LEU A 261 26.47 -0.56 -12.39
N ALA A 262 26.87 0.67 -12.06
CA ALA A 262 26.22 1.48 -11.02
C ALA A 262 24.74 1.77 -11.37
N GLY A 263 24.47 2.20 -12.61
CA GLY A 263 23.13 2.48 -13.12
C GLY A 263 22.18 1.27 -13.12
N PRO A 264 22.57 0.10 -13.66
CA PRO A 264 21.80 -1.15 -13.58
C PRO A 264 21.40 -1.54 -12.16
N VAL A 265 22.32 -1.51 -11.19
CA VAL A 265 22.00 -1.84 -9.79
C VAL A 265 21.04 -0.82 -9.16
N LEU A 266 21.22 0.46 -9.45
CA LEU A 266 20.30 1.52 -9.00
C LEU A 266 18.89 1.34 -9.59
N ARG A 267 18.81 1.03 -10.89
CA ARG A 267 17.56 0.72 -11.59
C ARG A 267 16.89 -0.56 -11.07
N LEU A 268 17.67 -1.57 -10.70
CA LEU A 268 17.15 -2.81 -10.13
C LEU A 268 16.40 -2.55 -8.82
N LEU A 269 16.92 -1.68 -7.94
CA LEU A 269 16.19 -1.26 -6.73
C LEU A 269 14.94 -0.45 -7.07
N SER A 270 14.99 0.50 -8.02
CA SER A 270 13.80 1.32 -8.31
C SER A 270 12.66 0.47 -8.88
N VAL A 271 12.96 -0.52 -9.71
CA VAL A 271 11.95 -1.49 -10.22
C VAL A 271 11.38 -2.34 -9.09
N ASP A 272 12.22 -2.88 -8.20
CA ASP A 272 11.77 -3.62 -7.00
C ASP A 272 10.85 -2.77 -6.11
N CYS A 273 11.20 -1.51 -5.90
CA CYS A 273 10.44 -0.58 -5.07
C CYS A 273 9.09 -0.17 -5.65
N PHE A 274 9.01 0.08 -6.97
CA PHE A 274 7.76 0.49 -7.60
C PHE A 274 6.87 -0.67 -8.02
N VAL A 275 7.40 -1.89 -8.18
CA VAL A 275 6.61 -3.08 -8.51
C VAL A 275 6.25 -3.92 -7.27
N GLY A 276 7.28 -4.42 -6.55
CA GLY A 276 7.11 -5.35 -5.44
C GLY A 276 7.00 -4.70 -4.06
N GLY A 277 7.46 -3.45 -3.91
CA GLY A 277 7.51 -2.77 -2.62
C GLY A 277 8.80 -3.04 -1.85
N CYS A 278 9.94 -2.91 -2.53
CA CYS A 278 11.30 -2.96 -1.96
C CYS A 278 11.61 -4.24 -1.16
N GLU A 279 10.92 -5.35 -1.45
CA GLU A 279 11.04 -6.64 -0.76
C GLU A 279 12.00 -7.63 -1.47
N GLY A 280 12.68 -7.19 -2.52
CA GLY A 280 13.56 -8.00 -3.34
C GLY A 280 12.83 -9.05 -4.18
N SER A 281 11.54 -8.86 -4.49
CA SER A 281 10.76 -9.78 -5.34
C SER A 281 11.33 -9.84 -6.75
N ILE A 282 11.88 -8.73 -7.26
CA ILE A 282 12.49 -8.63 -8.61
C ILE A 282 13.64 -9.62 -8.81
N LEU A 283 14.27 -10.07 -7.73
CA LEU A 283 15.42 -10.96 -7.77
C LEU A 283 15.04 -12.42 -8.06
N LEU A 284 13.78 -12.80 -7.80
CA LEU A 284 13.29 -14.19 -7.92
C LEU A 284 13.22 -14.64 -9.39
N ASP A 285 13.62 -15.89 -9.62
CA ASP A 285 13.54 -16.52 -10.94
C ASP A 285 12.12 -17.07 -11.20
N SER A 286 11.70 -17.09 -12.46
CA SER A 286 10.48 -17.78 -12.88
C SER A 286 10.47 -19.26 -12.49
N THR A 287 9.29 -19.76 -12.15
CA THR A 287 9.03 -21.19 -11.91
C THR A 287 8.08 -21.74 -12.97
N ALA A 288 7.93 -23.07 -13.05
CA ALA A 288 7.04 -23.71 -14.01
C ALA A 288 5.56 -23.23 -13.96
N ASN A 289 5.13 -22.67 -12.82
CA ASN A 289 3.75 -22.24 -12.58
C ASN A 289 3.62 -20.72 -12.34
N ASN A 290 4.71 -19.95 -12.37
CA ASN A 290 4.70 -18.51 -12.11
C ASN A 290 5.84 -17.80 -12.85
N THR A 291 5.49 -16.85 -13.71
CA THR A 291 6.46 -15.97 -14.39
C THR A 291 6.82 -14.81 -13.48
N ALA A 292 8.10 -14.65 -13.17
CA ALA A 292 8.62 -13.60 -12.29
C ALA A 292 8.50 -12.21 -12.89
N GLU A 293 8.43 -11.18 -12.03
CA GLU A 293 8.58 -9.76 -12.41
C GLU A 293 9.83 -9.53 -13.28
N LYS A 294 10.91 -10.23 -12.93
CA LYS A 294 12.21 -10.30 -13.62
C LYS A 294 12.10 -10.56 -15.12
N ASP A 295 11.16 -11.41 -15.52
CA ASP A 295 10.95 -11.89 -16.88
C ASP A 295 9.80 -11.15 -17.60
N SER A 296 9.23 -10.11 -16.97
CA SER A 296 8.20 -9.28 -17.59
C SER A 296 8.74 -8.52 -18.81
N PRO A 297 7.97 -8.39 -19.92
CA PRO A 297 8.38 -7.60 -21.08
C PRO A 297 8.79 -6.15 -20.77
N LEU A 298 8.20 -5.53 -19.74
CA LEU A 298 8.51 -4.17 -19.31
C LEU A 298 9.84 -4.06 -18.54
N ASN A 299 10.32 -5.16 -17.94
CA ASN A 299 11.59 -5.23 -17.23
C ASN A 299 12.76 -5.72 -18.11
N GLN A 300 12.54 -5.91 -19.41
CA GLN A 300 13.59 -6.33 -20.35
C GLN A 300 14.76 -5.34 -20.41
N GLY A 301 15.89 -5.72 -19.80
CA GLY A 301 17.10 -4.89 -19.75
C GLY A 301 17.38 -4.25 -18.39
N VAL A 302 16.56 -4.52 -17.38
CA VAL A 302 17.01 -4.47 -15.98
C VAL A 302 18.10 -5.54 -15.80
N GLY A 303 19.13 -5.26 -15.00
CA GLY A 303 20.30 -6.11 -14.80
C GLY A 303 20.99 -5.86 -13.46
N GLY A 304 22.11 -6.53 -13.18
CA GLY A 304 22.78 -6.46 -11.88
C GLY A 304 22.29 -7.49 -10.85
N TYR A 305 21.47 -8.46 -11.27
CA TYR A 305 21.02 -9.57 -10.42
C TYR A 305 22.20 -10.37 -9.86
N GLU A 306 23.17 -10.67 -10.74
CA GLU A 306 24.40 -11.37 -10.45
C GLU A 306 25.33 -10.62 -9.48
N ILE A 307 25.24 -9.29 -9.43
CA ILE A 307 25.94 -8.45 -8.46
C ILE A 307 25.33 -8.65 -7.07
N VAL A 308 24.00 -8.59 -6.97
CA VAL A 308 23.28 -8.82 -5.70
C VAL A 308 23.53 -10.24 -5.18
N ASP A 309 23.44 -11.26 -6.03
CA ASP A 309 23.73 -12.66 -5.67
C ASP A 309 25.20 -12.84 -5.22
N ALA A 310 26.17 -12.19 -5.88
CA ALA A 310 27.58 -12.27 -5.50
C ALA A 310 27.85 -11.62 -4.13
N ILE A 311 27.26 -10.45 -3.86
CA ILE A 311 27.37 -9.76 -2.56
C ILE A 311 26.65 -10.57 -1.48
N LYS A 312 25.46 -11.09 -1.78
CA LYS A 312 24.69 -11.98 -0.89
C LYS A 312 25.51 -13.19 -0.47
N ALA A 313 26.23 -13.83 -1.40
CA ALA A 313 27.09 -14.97 -1.08
C ALA A 313 28.22 -14.61 -0.08
N LYS A 314 28.74 -13.37 -0.11
CA LYS A 314 29.70 -12.88 0.90
C LYS A 314 29.03 -12.64 2.25
N LEU A 315 27.84 -12.04 2.24
CA LEU A 315 27.06 -11.78 3.45
C LEU A 315 26.65 -13.08 4.14
N GLU A 316 26.20 -14.09 3.41
CA GLU A 316 25.89 -15.42 3.95
C GLU A 316 27.13 -16.15 4.46
N ALA A 317 28.30 -16.00 3.82
CA ALA A 317 29.54 -16.57 4.32
C ALA A 317 30.03 -15.90 5.64
N ALA A 318 29.69 -14.63 5.86
CA ALA A 318 30.10 -13.87 7.04
C ALA A 318 29.06 -13.92 8.19
N CYS A 319 27.77 -13.95 7.84
CA CYS A 319 26.63 -13.81 8.74
C CYS A 319 25.41 -14.62 8.22
N PRO A 320 25.45 -15.97 8.28
CA PRO A 320 24.43 -16.83 7.68
C PRO A 320 23.01 -16.51 8.17
N GLY A 321 22.09 -16.28 7.24
CA GLY A 321 20.66 -16.07 7.49
C GLY A 321 20.30 -14.73 8.15
N VAL A 322 21.23 -13.75 8.16
CA VAL A 322 21.02 -12.46 8.84
C VAL A 322 20.51 -11.36 7.89
N VAL A 323 21.19 -11.14 6.76
CA VAL A 323 20.94 -9.99 5.87
C VAL A 323 20.03 -10.38 4.71
N SER A 324 18.94 -9.64 4.46
CA SER A 324 18.00 -9.98 3.38
C SER A 324 18.60 -9.69 2.00
N CYS A 325 18.07 -10.34 0.97
CA CYS A 325 18.38 -9.95 -0.41
C CYS A 325 17.83 -8.56 -0.74
N ALA A 326 16.66 -8.19 -0.19
CA ALA A 326 16.11 -6.84 -0.23
C ALA A 326 17.11 -5.78 0.28
N ASP A 327 17.68 -5.96 1.48
CA ASP A 327 18.71 -5.04 2.00
C ASP A 327 20.03 -5.13 1.24
N THR A 328 20.40 -6.32 0.73
CA THR A 328 21.60 -6.46 -0.11
C THR A 328 21.50 -5.60 -1.37
N LEU A 329 20.34 -5.64 -2.05
CA LEU A 329 20.04 -4.79 -3.21
C LEU A 329 19.99 -3.30 -2.81
N ALA A 330 19.31 -2.97 -1.72
CA ALA A 330 19.12 -1.58 -1.29
C ALA A 330 20.46 -0.91 -0.91
N LEU A 331 21.33 -1.63 -0.18
CA LEU A 331 22.69 -1.18 0.15
C LEU A 331 23.58 -1.09 -1.09
N ALA A 332 23.50 -2.06 -2.02
CA ALA A 332 24.26 -2.02 -3.26
C ALA A 332 23.89 -0.82 -4.14
N ALA A 333 22.60 -0.49 -4.25
CA ALA A 333 22.13 0.69 -4.99
C ALA A 333 22.55 2.01 -4.32
N ARG A 334 22.52 2.10 -2.98
CA ARG A 334 23.09 3.25 -2.24
C ARG A 334 24.58 3.41 -2.55
N ASP A 335 25.34 2.32 -2.50
CA ASP A 335 26.78 2.36 -2.70
C ASP A 335 27.15 2.61 -4.17
N SER A 336 26.31 2.23 -5.14
CA SER A 336 26.41 2.70 -6.54
C SER A 336 26.40 4.22 -6.63
N ILE A 337 25.44 4.91 -5.98
CA ILE A 337 25.35 6.37 -5.98
C ILE A 337 26.62 6.99 -5.38
N ARG A 338 27.02 6.51 -4.19
CA ARG A 338 28.20 6.99 -3.46
C ARG A 338 29.49 6.83 -4.27
N LEU A 339 29.70 5.66 -4.90
CA LEU A 339 30.92 5.34 -5.64
C LEU A 339 30.98 6.07 -6.99
N SER A 340 29.83 6.43 -7.57
CA SER A 340 29.70 7.37 -8.68
C SER A 340 29.82 8.84 -8.26
N LYS A 341 30.42 9.17 -7.11
CA LYS A 341 30.60 10.54 -6.56
C LYS A 341 29.33 11.25 -6.08
N GLY A 342 28.18 10.56 -6.03
CA GLY A 342 26.97 11.06 -5.42
C GLY A 342 27.02 11.07 -3.89
N PRO A 343 25.94 11.48 -3.21
CA PRO A 343 25.91 11.60 -1.76
C PRO A 343 25.97 10.23 -1.06
N PHE A 344 26.49 10.21 0.16
CA PHE A 344 26.21 9.11 1.09
C PHE A 344 24.80 9.28 1.64
N ILE A 345 23.93 8.29 1.41
CA ILE A 345 22.53 8.30 1.85
C ILE A 345 22.38 7.37 3.06
N PRO A 346 22.05 7.88 4.27
CA PRO A 346 21.77 7.04 5.43
C PRO A 346 20.50 6.21 5.19
N LEU A 347 20.71 4.93 4.86
CA LEU A 347 19.65 4.04 4.42
C LEU A 347 19.19 3.13 5.58
N PRO A 348 17.92 3.18 5.99
CA PRO A 348 17.38 2.21 6.95
C PRO A 348 17.39 0.79 6.36
N THR A 349 17.73 -0.20 7.18
CA THR A 349 17.81 -1.64 6.86
C THR A 349 16.99 -2.46 7.85
N GLY A 350 16.96 -3.79 7.71
CA GLY A 350 16.09 -4.70 8.46
C GLY A 350 14.90 -5.23 7.65
N ARG A 351 14.94 -5.09 6.31
CA ARG A 351 13.93 -5.63 5.39
C ARG A 351 13.93 -7.16 5.46
N ARG A 352 12.76 -7.75 5.24
CA ARG A 352 12.58 -9.17 4.92
C ARG A 352 12.38 -9.34 3.42
N ASP A 353 12.71 -10.52 2.94
CA ASP A 353 12.52 -10.93 1.57
C ASP A 353 11.08 -11.35 1.30
N GLY A 354 10.53 -10.82 0.20
CA GLY A 354 9.23 -11.18 -0.36
C GLY A 354 9.21 -12.57 -0.98
N ASN A 355 8.01 -13.15 -1.07
CA ASN A 355 7.77 -14.45 -1.71
C ASN A 355 6.73 -14.39 -2.85
N ARG A 356 6.26 -13.19 -3.19
CA ARG A 356 5.33 -12.91 -4.29
C ARG A 356 6.12 -12.23 -5.41
N PHE A 357 5.98 -12.70 -6.64
CA PHE A 357 6.80 -12.26 -7.77
C PHE A 357 6.09 -12.55 -9.09
N VAL A 358 5.15 -11.71 -9.51
CA VAL A 358 4.30 -12.02 -10.69
C VAL A 358 4.48 -10.99 -11.79
N ALA A 359 4.83 -11.44 -13.00
CA ALA A 359 5.09 -10.57 -14.16
C ALA A 359 3.94 -9.60 -14.51
N ALA A 360 2.71 -9.96 -14.16
CA ALA A 360 1.51 -9.14 -14.36
C ALA A 360 1.52 -7.85 -13.51
N ASP A 361 2.15 -7.87 -12.34
CA ASP A 361 2.21 -6.72 -11.43
C ASP A 361 2.98 -5.56 -12.05
N VAL A 362 4.00 -5.85 -12.85
CA VAL A 362 4.84 -4.83 -13.50
C VAL A 362 3.98 -3.87 -14.33
N ALA A 363 2.95 -4.37 -15.03
CA ALA A 363 2.04 -3.54 -15.81
C ALA A 363 1.07 -2.73 -14.93
N LEU A 364 0.57 -3.31 -13.82
CA LEU A 364 -0.29 -2.63 -12.84
C LEU A 364 0.44 -1.55 -12.02
N ASN A 365 1.77 -1.59 -12.03
CA ASN A 365 2.66 -0.69 -11.33
C ASN A 365 3.36 0.34 -12.24
N SER A 366 3.22 0.21 -13.57
CA SER A 366 3.85 1.11 -14.54
C SER A 366 2.87 2.15 -15.08
N PRO A 367 3.33 3.36 -15.48
CA PRO A 367 2.52 4.28 -16.25
C PRO A 367 2.01 3.63 -17.55
N PRO A 368 0.74 3.84 -17.93
CA PRO A 368 0.20 3.26 -19.16
C PRO A 368 0.84 3.89 -20.43
N PRO A 369 0.83 3.18 -21.58
CA PRO A 369 1.33 3.74 -22.83
C PRO A 369 0.64 5.06 -23.19
N GLY A 370 1.42 6.13 -23.35
CA GLY A 370 0.91 7.47 -23.63
C GLY A 370 0.59 8.33 -22.40
N ALA A 371 0.86 7.84 -21.19
CA ALA A 371 0.76 8.63 -19.95
C ALA A 371 1.50 9.97 -20.05
N THR A 372 0.84 11.04 -19.61
CA THR A 372 1.42 12.37 -19.44
C THR A 372 2.24 12.45 -18.14
N MET A 373 3.02 13.53 -17.97
CA MET A 373 3.71 13.75 -16.69
C MET A 373 2.73 13.94 -15.52
N ALA A 374 1.57 14.55 -15.76
CA ALA A 374 0.51 14.64 -14.75
C ALA A 374 -0.01 13.26 -14.31
N ASP A 375 -0.15 12.31 -15.24
CA ASP A 375 -0.56 10.93 -14.93
C ASP A 375 0.54 10.19 -14.12
N ILE A 376 1.82 10.41 -14.46
CA ILE A 376 2.96 9.86 -13.71
C ILE A 376 2.99 10.43 -12.30
N ILE A 377 2.81 11.75 -12.14
CA ILE A 377 2.75 12.42 -10.83
C ILE A 377 1.56 11.89 -10.02
N ALA A 378 0.38 11.73 -10.64
CA ALA A 378 -0.80 11.19 -9.97
C ALA A 378 -0.59 9.73 -9.51
N LEU A 379 0.02 8.88 -10.34
CA LEU A 379 0.40 7.52 -9.97
C LEU A 379 1.34 7.53 -8.75
N PHE A 380 2.39 8.35 -8.79
CA PHE A 380 3.38 8.42 -7.70
C PHE A 380 2.81 8.99 -6.41
N ALA A 381 1.95 10.01 -6.49
CA ALA A 381 1.29 10.59 -5.33
C ALA A 381 0.31 9.60 -4.70
N ASN A 382 -0.58 9.00 -5.50
CA ASN A 382 -1.66 8.15 -5.00
C ASN A 382 -1.16 6.78 -4.50
N LYS A 383 -0.16 6.20 -5.19
CA LYS A 383 0.29 4.82 -4.93
C LYS A 383 1.51 4.73 -4.02
N PHE A 384 2.42 5.70 -4.12
CA PHE A 384 3.70 5.69 -3.42
C PHE A 384 3.85 6.83 -2.41
N ASN A 385 2.86 7.73 -2.30
CA ASN A 385 2.94 8.95 -1.47
C ASN A 385 4.19 9.80 -1.79
N LEU A 386 4.57 9.83 -3.07
CA LEU A 386 5.70 10.61 -3.60
C LEU A 386 5.18 11.82 -4.36
N SER A 387 5.72 13.00 -4.06
CA SER A 387 5.28 14.26 -4.67
C SER A 387 5.82 14.45 -6.10
N ALA A 388 5.29 15.45 -6.82
CA ALA A 388 5.88 15.90 -8.09
C ALA A 388 7.38 16.25 -7.97
N LYS A 389 7.81 16.80 -6.81
CA LYS A 389 9.23 17.04 -6.56
C LYS A 389 10.00 15.72 -6.46
N ASP A 390 9.47 14.72 -5.77
CA ASP A 390 10.12 13.40 -5.68
C ASP A 390 10.25 12.73 -7.06
N VAL A 391 9.25 12.87 -7.95
CA VAL A 391 9.33 12.40 -9.34
C VAL A 391 10.47 13.10 -10.10
N ALA A 392 10.56 14.43 -10.03
CA ALA A 392 11.63 15.19 -10.70
C ALA A 392 13.02 14.88 -10.12
N VAL A 393 13.12 14.72 -8.80
CA VAL A 393 14.36 14.39 -8.08
C VAL A 393 14.84 12.98 -8.40
N LEU A 394 13.97 11.97 -8.29
CA LEU A 394 14.33 10.57 -8.53
C LEU A 394 14.70 10.31 -10.00
N SER A 395 14.07 11.03 -10.94
CA SER A 395 14.47 11.01 -12.36
C SER A 395 15.91 11.50 -12.58
N GLY A 396 16.44 12.32 -11.67
CA GLY A 396 17.84 12.73 -11.63
C GLY A 396 18.83 11.57 -11.59
N ALA A 397 18.41 10.36 -11.19
CA ALA A 397 19.23 9.15 -11.26
C ALA A 397 19.71 8.79 -12.68
N HIS A 398 19.06 9.32 -13.73
CA HIS A 398 19.48 9.15 -15.13
C HIS A 398 20.85 9.79 -15.46
N THR A 399 21.46 10.56 -14.55
CA THR A 399 22.88 10.93 -14.59
C THR A 399 23.83 9.72 -14.70
N ILE A 400 23.43 8.53 -14.24
CA ILE A 400 24.20 7.29 -14.44
C ILE A 400 23.38 6.18 -15.11
N GLY A 401 24.03 5.47 -16.03
CA GLY A 401 23.50 4.29 -16.69
C GLY A 401 23.07 4.51 -18.14
N LYS A 402 22.52 3.44 -18.73
CA LYS A 402 22.26 3.35 -20.17
C LYS A 402 20.85 2.86 -20.46
N ALA A 403 20.28 3.29 -21.58
CA ALA A 403 19.06 2.74 -22.16
C ALA A 403 19.38 1.93 -23.42
N ARG A 404 18.50 1.01 -23.80
CA ARG A 404 18.60 0.31 -25.10
C ARG A 404 18.04 1.17 -26.21
N CYS A 405 18.59 1.04 -27.41
CA CYS A 405 18.07 1.71 -28.61
C CYS A 405 16.59 1.40 -28.89
N SER A 406 16.10 0.22 -28.51
CA SER A 406 14.67 -0.13 -28.59
C SER A 406 13.77 0.81 -27.76
N THR A 407 14.25 1.29 -26.60
CA THR A 407 13.52 2.21 -25.72
C THR A 407 13.31 3.59 -26.38
N VAL A 408 14.26 4.05 -27.20
CA VAL A 408 14.20 5.36 -27.88
C VAL A 408 13.85 5.30 -29.37
N SER A 409 13.80 4.10 -29.96
CA SER A 409 13.55 3.90 -31.40
C SER A 409 12.26 4.59 -31.88
N SER A 410 11.16 4.48 -31.13
CA SER A 410 9.90 5.18 -31.43
C SER A 410 10.07 6.71 -31.42
N ARG A 411 10.82 7.23 -30.44
CA ARG A 411 11.13 8.66 -30.29
C ARG A 411 12.00 9.20 -31.43
N LEU A 412 12.90 8.38 -31.96
CA LEU A 412 13.83 8.74 -33.03
C LEU A 412 13.25 8.54 -34.45
N TYR A 413 12.31 7.62 -34.65
CA TYR A 413 11.92 7.16 -35.99
C TYR A 413 10.42 6.97 -36.24
N ASN A 414 9.56 7.00 -35.22
CA ASN A 414 8.11 6.78 -35.38
C ASN A 414 7.28 7.67 -34.44
N PHE A 415 7.72 8.92 -34.24
CA PHE A 415 7.10 9.77 -33.23
C PHE A 415 5.64 10.08 -33.55
N GLY A 416 4.75 9.88 -32.56
CA GLY A 416 3.30 9.99 -32.74
C GLY A 416 2.70 8.99 -33.74
N GLY A 417 3.39 7.88 -34.02
CA GLY A 417 2.99 6.89 -35.03
C GLY A 417 3.31 7.28 -36.48
N ASN A 418 4.10 8.34 -36.69
CA ASN A 418 4.48 8.82 -38.02
C ASN A 418 5.86 8.28 -38.41
N ASN A 419 5.89 7.31 -39.32
CA ASN A 419 7.13 6.72 -39.84
C ASN A 419 8.10 7.78 -40.39
N GLY A 420 9.33 7.80 -39.88
CA GLY A 420 10.39 8.74 -40.21
C GLY A 420 10.43 10.01 -39.35
N ALA A 421 9.37 10.30 -38.58
CA ALA A 421 9.32 11.46 -37.69
C ALA A 421 10.13 11.23 -36.40
N SER A 422 10.88 12.26 -36.00
CA SER A 422 11.49 12.36 -34.67
C SER A 422 10.63 13.20 -33.75
N ASP A 423 10.79 12.99 -32.44
CA ASP A 423 10.22 13.80 -31.39
C ASP A 423 10.70 15.28 -31.48
N PRO A 424 9.80 16.26 -31.69
CA PRO A 424 10.18 17.68 -31.78
C PRO A 424 10.58 18.30 -30.43
N THR A 425 10.44 17.57 -29.32
CA THR A 425 10.96 17.98 -28.01
C THR A 425 12.46 17.71 -27.85
N LEU A 426 13.07 16.92 -28.75
CA LEU A 426 14.48 16.56 -28.75
C LEU A 426 15.30 17.53 -29.62
N ASP A 427 16.48 17.94 -29.16
CA ASP A 427 17.42 18.76 -29.94
C ASP A 427 17.75 18.10 -31.28
N ALA A 428 17.76 18.87 -32.37
CA ALA A 428 17.93 18.33 -33.72
C ALA A 428 19.34 17.76 -33.95
N ASN A 429 20.37 18.39 -33.37
CA ASN A 429 21.74 17.89 -33.46
C ASN A 429 21.92 16.61 -32.64
N TYR A 430 21.38 16.58 -31.42
CA TYR A 430 21.40 15.36 -30.59
C TYR A 430 20.57 14.22 -31.19
N THR A 431 19.43 14.53 -31.82
CA THR A 431 18.65 13.57 -32.63
C THR A 431 19.49 12.98 -33.76
N ALA A 432 20.30 13.78 -34.44
CA ALA A 432 21.21 13.28 -35.48
C ALA A 432 22.31 12.38 -34.91
N THR A 433 22.87 12.72 -33.74
CA THR A 433 23.83 11.88 -33.00
C THR A 433 23.21 10.53 -32.62
N LEU A 434 22.04 10.54 -31.97
CA LEU A 434 21.34 9.31 -31.57
C LEU A 434 20.90 8.45 -32.75
N ARG A 435 20.53 9.03 -33.90
CA ARG A 435 20.31 8.29 -35.16
C ARG A 435 21.63 7.74 -35.76
N GLY A 436 22.76 8.31 -35.37
CA GLY A 436 24.12 7.83 -35.64
C GLY A 436 24.42 6.52 -34.90
N GLU A 437 23.99 6.43 -33.64
CA GLU A 437 24.20 5.29 -32.74
C GLU A 437 23.10 4.23 -32.89
N CYS A 438 21.85 4.58 -32.60
CA CYS A 438 20.69 3.70 -32.66
C CYS A 438 20.11 3.64 -34.07
N LYS A 439 20.20 2.49 -34.75
CA LYS A 439 19.58 2.28 -36.07
C LYS A 439 18.12 1.79 -35.96
N PRO A 440 17.28 1.99 -36.99
CA PRO A 440 15.94 1.42 -37.01
C PRO A 440 16.00 -0.11 -36.88
N GLY A 441 15.31 -0.66 -35.88
CA GLY A 441 15.34 -2.09 -35.56
C GLY A 441 16.48 -2.55 -34.66
N ASP A 442 17.34 -1.64 -34.17
CA ASP A 442 18.34 -1.96 -33.15
C ASP A 442 17.68 -2.14 -31.78
N ASN A 443 17.75 -3.36 -31.27
CA ASN A 443 17.19 -3.77 -29.98
C ASN A 443 18.24 -4.04 -28.89
N ALA A 444 19.53 -3.90 -29.21
CA ALA A 444 20.62 -4.40 -28.37
C ALA A 444 21.62 -3.32 -27.95
N THR A 445 21.92 -2.35 -28.81
CA THR A 445 22.88 -1.28 -28.51
C THR A 445 22.41 -0.48 -27.29
N LEU A 446 23.36 -0.21 -26.40
CA LEU A 446 23.18 0.62 -25.22
C LEU A 446 23.72 2.03 -25.50
N VAL A 447 22.94 3.04 -25.13
CA VAL A 447 23.28 4.45 -25.22
C VAL A 447 23.18 5.08 -23.84
N ASP A 448 24.10 5.97 -23.52
CA ASP A 448 24.18 6.63 -22.23
C ASP A 448 23.00 7.58 -22.00
N LEU A 449 22.40 7.52 -20.81
CA LEU A 449 21.35 8.46 -20.39
C LEU A 449 21.92 9.87 -20.21
N ASP A 450 23.19 9.94 -19.79
CA ASP A 450 24.01 11.13 -19.69
C ASP A 450 25.29 10.95 -20.54
N PRO A 451 25.35 11.48 -21.77
CA PRO A 451 26.54 11.36 -22.61
C PRO A 451 27.71 12.27 -22.19
N THR A 452 27.54 13.18 -21.22
CA THR A 452 28.59 14.08 -20.75
C THR A 452 29.39 13.43 -19.62
N THR A 453 28.69 12.86 -18.63
CA THR A 453 29.27 12.32 -17.39
C THR A 453 28.71 10.94 -17.01
N PRO A 454 28.65 9.93 -17.92
CA PRO A 454 27.84 8.69 -17.81
C PRO A 454 28.07 7.77 -16.60
N THR A 455 29.06 8.07 -15.78
CA THR A 455 29.50 7.28 -14.61
C THR A 455 29.64 8.13 -13.34
N VAL A 456 29.27 9.41 -13.42
CA VAL A 456 29.24 10.36 -12.30
C VAL A 456 27.78 10.65 -11.97
N PHE A 457 27.46 10.70 -10.68
CA PHE A 457 26.15 11.06 -10.19
C PHE A 457 26.14 12.54 -9.86
N ASP A 458 25.69 13.37 -10.79
CA ASP A 458 25.73 14.84 -10.70
C ASP A 458 24.49 15.51 -11.32
N THR A 459 24.58 16.80 -11.63
CA THR A 459 23.47 17.62 -12.15
C THR A 459 23.49 17.79 -13.68
N ASP A 460 24.44 17.20 -14.43
CA ASP A 460 24.52 17.37 -15.89
C ASP A 460 23.28 16.80 -16.59
N TYR A 461 22.69 15.72 -16.08
CA TYR A 461 21.35 15.25 -16.46
C TYR A 461 20.33 16.40 -16.57
N TYR A 462 20.22 17.29 -15.58
CA TYR A 462 19.26 18.39 -15.65
C TYR A 462 19.64 19.44 -16.69
N ALA A 463 20.95 19.69 -16.89
CA ALA A 463 21.45 20.56 -17.95
C ALA A 463 21.15 19.98 -19.35
N LEU A 464 21.30 18.67 -19.53
CA LEU A 464 20.90 17.94 -20.73
C LEU A 464 19.39 18.03 -20.94
N VAL A 465 18.56 17.76 -19.92
CA VAL A 465 17.11 17.88 -20.02
C VAL A 465 16.69 19.30 -20.42
N ALA A 466 17.16 20.33 -19.73
CA ALA A 466 16.89 21.73 -20.06
C ALA A 466 17.39 22.12 -21.47
N GLY A 467 18.51 21.54 -21.91
CA GLY A 467 19.04 21.65 -23.27
C GLY A 467 18.30 20.83 -24.34
N LYS A 468 17.16 20.19 -24.00
CA LYS A 468 16.40 19.26 -24.86
C LYS A 468 17.19 18.03 -25.30
N ARG A 469 18.08 17.53 -24.43
CA ARG A 469 18.96 16.37 -24.63
C ARG A 469 18.75 15.25 -23.61
N GLY A 470 17.68 15.29 -22.81
CA GLY A 470 17.21 14.10 -22.10
C GLY A 470 16.90 12.98 -23.10
N LEU A 471 17.37 11.77 -22.83
CA LEU A 471 17.32 10.63 -23.75
C LEU A 471 15.89 10.07 -23.90
N LEU A 472 15.15 9.98 -22.80
CA LEU A 472 13.80 9.43 -22.75
C LEU A 472 12.75 10.51 -23.03
N SER A 473 11.56 10.12 -23.51
CA SER A 473 10.44 11.04 -23.68
C SER A 473 9.91 11.57 -22.33
N THR A 474 10.04 10.79 -21.25
CA THR A 474 9.73 11.20 -19.88
C THR A 474 10.65 12.33 -19.40
N ASP A 475 11.92 12.31 -19.78
CA ASP A 475 12.88 13.37 -19.42
C ASP A 475 12.44 14.73 -20.01
N ALA A 476 12.04 14.74 -21.29
CA ALA A 476 11.49 15.93 -21.92
C ALA A 476 10.15 16.36 -21.30
N ALA A 477 9.32 15.41 -20.86
CA ALA A 477 8.07 15.72 -20.18
C ALA A 477 8.27 16.43 -18.82
N LEU A 478 9.35 16.12 -18.08
CA LEU A 478 9.68 16.82 -16.83
C LEU A 478 9.97 18.32 -17.04
N LEU A 479 10.56 18.68 -18.18
CA LEU A 479 10.83 20.08 -18.54
C LEU A 479 9.56 20.84 -18.94
N LEU A 480 8.58 20.15 -19.50
CA LEU A 480 7.36 20.75 -20.07
C LEU A 480 6.20 20.84 -19.07
N ASP A 481 6.24 20.05 -17.99
CA ASP A 481 5.18 20.00 -16.98
C ASP A 481 5.32 21.13 -15.93
N PRO A 482 4.22 21.83 -15.56
CA PRO A 482 4.28 22.97 -14.65
C PRO A 482 4.62 22.61 -13.19
N ALA A 483 4.47 21.36 -12.76
CA ALA A 483 4.79 20.92 -11.40
C ALA A 483 6.26 20.50 -11.24
N THR A 484 6.95 20.13 -12.32
CA THR A 484 8.36 19.64 -12.28
C THR A 484 9.37 20.59 -12.93
N SER A 485 8.96 21.34 -13.96
CA SER A 485 9.84 22.21 -14.77
C SER A 485 10.66 23.21 -13.96
N ALA A 486 10.11 23.78 -12.90
CA ALA A 486 10.81 24.71 -12.02
C ALA A 486 12.01 24.06 -11.30
N TYR A 487 11.90 22.79 -10.90
CA TYR A 487 13.00 22.06 -10.27
C TYR A 487 14.08 21.69 -11.28
N VAL A 488 13.68 21.21 -12.47
CA VAL A 488 14.58 20.93 -13.58
C VAL A 488 15.39 22.19 -13.96
N ALA A 489 14.72 23.33 -14.11
CA ALA A 489 15.37 24.60 -14.43
C ALA A 489 16.30 25.11 -13.32
N ALA A 490 15.98 24.86 -12.04
CA ALA A 490 16.85 25.21 -10.92
C ALA A 490 18.14 24.37 -10.95
N GLN A 491 18.03 23.04 -11.02
CA GLN A 491 19.20 22.15 -11.00
C GLN A 491 20.05 22.25 -12.28
N ALA A 492 19.45 22.52 -13.44
CA ALA A 492 20.17 22.78 -14.69
C ALA A 492 21.05 24.04 -14.66
N ASN A 493 20.77 24.98 -13.76
CA ASN A 493 21.55 26.21 -13.56
C ASN A 493 22.34 26.21 -12.24
N ALA A 494 22.36 25.08 -11.52
CA ALA A 494 23.05 24.97 -10.24
C ALA A 494 24.57 24.99 -10.42
N THR A 495 25.28 25.68 -9.52
CA THR A 495 26.75 25.74 -9.48
C THR A 495 27.38 24.70 -8.54
N SER A 496 26.53 23.95 -7.82
CA SER A 496 26.88 22.82 -6.96
C SER A 496 25.72 21.82 -6.96
N SER A 497 26.02 20.53 -6.81
CA SER A 497 25.00 19.47 -6.72
C SER A 497 24.40 19.31 -5.31
N ASP A 498 24.77 20.15 -4.34
CA ASP A 498 24.37 20.00 -2.92
C ASP A 498 22.84 19.94 -2.69
N GLU A 499 22.06 20.78 -3.39
CA GLU A 499 20.59 20.76 -3.28
C GLU A 499 20.01 19.47 -3.85
N PHE A 500 20.38 19.13 -5.09
CA PHE A 500 20.02 17.86 -5.72
C PHE A 500 20.38 16.66 -4.85
N PHE A 501 21.58 16.64 -4.26
CA PHE A 501 22.04 15.55 -3.41
C PHE A 501 21.25 15.42 -2.11
N ALA A 502 20.90 16.55 -1.47
CA ALA A 502 20.08 16.56 -0.25
C ALA A 502 18.64 16.12 -0.53
N ASP A 503 18.04 16.60 -1.62
CA ASP A 503 16.72 16.17 -2.07
C ASP A 503 16.71 14.69 -2.48
N PHE A 504 17.69 14.26 -3.28
CA PHE A 504 17.79 12.88 -3.74
C PHE A 504 17.95 11.91 -2.59
N ALA A 505 18.78 12.23 -1.58
CA ALA A 505 18.89 11.43 -0.38
C ALA A 505 17.53 11.25 0.33
N LYS A 506 16.72 12.32 0.40
CA LYS A 506 15.38 12.28 0.99
C LYS A 506 14.40 11.43 0.17
N SER A 507 14.29 11.69 -1.13
CA SER A 507 13.37 10.97 -2.01
C SER A 507 13.77 9.51 -2.20
N PHE A 508 15.06 9.19 -2.25
CA PHE A 508 15.57 7.81 -2.29
C PHE A 508 15.26 7.05 -1.00
N VAL A 509 15.43 7.67 0.17
CA VAL A 509 15.02 7.04 1.45
C VAL A 509 13.50 6.84 1.50
N ALA A 510 12.70 7.78 0.99
CA ALA A 510 11.24 7.60 0.90
C ALA A 510 10.86 6.42 -0.02
N MET A 511 11.40 6.39 -1.25
CA MET A 511 11.25 5.28 -2.19
C MET A 511 11.66 3.95 -1.58
N SER A 512 12.80 3.88 -0.88
CA SER A 512 13.32 2.64 -0.29
C SER A 512 12.44 2.04 0.83
N LYS A 513 11.44 2.78 1.32
CA LYS A 513 10.51 2.36 2.38
C LYS A 513 9.15 1.91 1.86
N LEU A 514 8.89 2.02 0.56
CA LEU A 514 7.67 1.50 -0.05
C LEU A 514 7.57 -0.01 0.21
N GLY A 515 6.40 -0.49 0.63
CA GLY A 515 6.06 -1.92 0.78
C GLY A 515 6.89 -2.78 1.74
N VAL A 516 7.93 -2.25 2.39
CA VAL A 516 8.96 -3.06 3.07
C VAL A 516 8.40 -4.08 4.08
N LEU A 517 8.70 -5.35 3.84
CA LEU A 517 8.43 -6.43 4.78
C LEU A 517 9.41 -6.38 5.96
N THR A 518 8.92 -6.75 7.16
CA THR A 518 9.74 -6.91 8.37
C THR A 518 9.23 -8.06 9.24
N HIS A 519 9.97 -8.39 10.29
CA HIS A 519 9.60 -9.39 11.31
C HIS A 519 9.22 -10.77 10.72
N GLN A 520 7.93 -11.12 10.74
CA GLN A 520 7.36 -12.39 10.29
C GLN A 520 6.68 -12.29 8.90
N LYS A 521 6.59 -11.09 8.31
CA LYS A 521 5.86 -10.88 7.04
C LYS A 521 6.62 -11.37 5.80
N GLY A 522 7.90 -11.71 5.93
CA GLY A 522 8.76 -12.26 4.90
C GLY A 522 9.93 -13.04 5.50
N GLU A 523 10.87 -13.49 4.67
CA GLU A 523 11.97 -14.37 5.09
C GLU A 523 13.38 -13.73 4.95
N ILE A 524 14.42 -14.53 5.15
CA ILE A 524 15.79 -14.22 4.68
C ILE A 524 16.17 -15.34 3.72
N ARG A 525 16.14 -15.07 2.42
CA ARG A 525 16.53 -16.04 1.39
C ARG A 525 18.01 -16.36 1.52
N GLN A 526 18.38 -17.61 1.28
CA GLN A 526 19.79 -18.01 1.15
C GLN A 526 20.35 -17.68 -0.24
N LEU A 527 19.51 -17.72 -1.27
CA LEU A 527 19.82 -17.36 -2.66
C LEU A 527 18.74 -16.38 -3.14
N CYS A 528 19.11 -15.21 -3.68
CA CYS A 528 18.11 -14.19 -3.98
C CYS A 528 17.14 -14.59 -5.11
N SER A 529 17.60 -15.47 -6.00
CA SER A 529 16.80 -16.11 -7.04
C SER A 529 15.66 -17.02 -6.54
N LYS A 530 15.63 -17.43 -5.26
CA LYS A 530 14.69 -18.47 -4.79
C LYS A 530 14.14 -18.24 -3.39
N VAL A 531 12.82 -18.43 -3.25
CA VAL A 531 12.14 -18.61 -1.95
C VAL A 531 12.70 -19.86 -1.27
N ASN A 532 12.96 -19.81 0.05
CA ASN A 532 13.51 -20.97 0.75
C ASN A 532 12.46 -22.10 0.84
N THR A 533 12.89 -23.36 0.70
CA THR A 533 12.03 -24.52 0.95
C THR A 533 11.74 -24.71 2.44
N PRO A 534 10.49 -24.97 2.87
CA PRO A 534 10.17 -25.30 4.26
C PRO A 534 10.96 -26.51 4.76
N THR A 535 11.73 -26.34 5.83
CA THR A 535 12.58 -27.41 6.37
C THR A 535 11.77 -28.51 7.06
N THR A 536 12.29 -29.74 7.06
CA THR A 536 11.60 -30.93 7.59
C THR A 536 11.28 -30.87 9.08
N HIS A 537 11.99 -30.06 9.87
CA HIS A 537 11.64 -29.79 11.27
C HIS A 537 10.27 -29.10 11.42
N ASN A 538 9.91 -28.19 10.51
CA ASN A 538 8.59 -27.56 10.49
C ASN A 538 7.51 -28.52 9.95
N ALA A 539 7.87 -29.42 9.05
CA ALA A 539 6.96 -30.46 8.54
C ALA A 539 6.64 -31.56 9.58
N ALA A 540 7.58 -31.88 10.48
CA ALA A 540 7.35 -32.81 11.58
C ALA A 540 6.35 -32.23 12.61
N ALA A 541 6.53 -30.96 12.98
CA ALA A 541 5.60 -30.26 13.87
C ALA A 541 4.16 -30.24 13.31
N ALA A 542 4.00 -30.01 11.99
CA ALA A 542 2.70 -30.00 11.33
C ALA A 542 2.01 -31.39 11.28
N ARG A 543 2.76 -32.49 11.18
CA ARG A 543 2.19 -33.85 11.12
C ARG A 543 1.67 -34.34 12.47
N THR A 544 2.33 -33.98 13.57
CA THR A 544 1.92 -34.40 14.92
C THR A 544 0.54 -33.83 15.29
N THR A 545 0.25 -32.58 14.91
CA THR A 545 -1.06 -31.94 15.14
C THR A 545 -2.20 -32.60 14.37
N GLN A 546 -1.91 -33.19 13.22
CA GLN A 546 -2.94 -33.80 12.38
C GLN A 546 -3.35 -35.20 12.89
N GLN A 547 -2.46 -35.92 13.58
CA GLN A 547 -2.80 -37.19 14.24
C GLN A 547 -3.60 -37.01 15.53
N THR A 548 -3.35 -35.94 16.31
CA THR A 548 -4.14 -35.66 17.52
C THR A 548 -5.57 -35.19 17.20
N ALA A 549 -5.76 -34.44 16.11
CA ALA A 549 -7.09 -34.02 15.64
C ALA A 549 -8.00 -35.21 15.28
N VAL A 550 -7.49 -36.22 14.59
CA VAL A 550 -8.27 -37.41 14.20
C VAL A 550 -8.66 -38.27 15.42
N ALA A 551 -7.78 -38.38 16.42
CA ALA A 551 -8.10 -39.04 17.68
C ALA A 551 -9.19 -38.30 18.47
N GLY A 552 -9.16 -36.95 18.47
CA GLY A 552 -10.20 -36.12 19.06
C GLY A 552 -11.57 -36.28 18.39
N MET A 553 -11.62 -36.32 17.05
CA MET A 553 -12.87 -36.55 16.30
C MET A 553 -13.46 -37.94 16.56
N ALA A 554 -12.63 -38.98 16.70
CA ALA A 554 -13.10 -40.33 17.03
C ALA A 554 -13.76 -40.40 18.42
N LEU A 555 -13.23 -39.67 19.41
CA LEU A 555 -13.80 -39.61 20.74
C LEU A 555 -15.10 -38.79 20.78
N ALA A 556 -15.19 -37.69 20.00
CA ALA A 556 -16.41 -36.90 19.85
C ALA A 556 -17.56 -37.71 19.20
N LEU A 557 -17.26 -38.53 18.18
CA LEU A 557 -18.26 -39.40 17.54
C LEU A 557 -18.81 -40.47 18.51
N ALA A 558 -18.00 -41.00 19.41
CA ALA A 558 -18.42 -42.02 20.36
C ALA A 558 -19.38 -41.48 21.44
N VAL A 559 -19.22 -40.21 21.84
CA VAL A 559 -20.12 -39.54 22.80
C VAL A 559 -21.47 -39.19 22.15
N ALA A 560 -21.47 -38.85 20.85
CA ALA A 560 -22.67 -38.51 20.08
C ALA A 560 -23.55 -39.71 19.65
N LEU A 561 -23.24 -40.92 20.12
CA LEU A 561 -23.97 -42.17 19.82
C LEU A 561 -24.60 -42.85 21.06
N VAL A 562 -24.47 -42.23 22.24
CA VAL A 562 -25.00 -42.74 23.52
C VAL A 562 -25.82 -41.68 24.29
N LEU A 563 -25.98 -40.48 23.70
CA LEU A 563 -26.89 -39.41 24.12
C LEU A 563 -27.79 -39.03 22.92
#